data_AF-A0A380B5D3-F1
#
_entry.id   AF-A0A380B5D3-F1
#
_cell.length_a   1.000
_cell.length_b   1.000
_cell.length_c   1.000
_cell.angle_alpha   90.00
_cell.angle_beta   90.00
_cell.angle_gamma   90.00
#
_symmetry.space_group_name_H-M   'P 1'
#
loop_
_entity.id
_entity.type
_entity.pdbx_description
1 polymer ?
#
loop_
_entity_poly.entity_id
_entity_poly.type
_entity_poly.pdbx_seq_one_letter_code
_entity_poly.pdbx_strand_id
1 'polypeptide(L)'
;MQLFFHDVGLKGANEDFPKTVFDNISIDDIVEHSPAELKDEISQTLSAEFPSGFCNAWGVPDGAKSIIKHLNTNDVMLLIKTTGGLGNMPALCHIKGFWRVHMPVLSKFLWGSNHFPYVFFFKTQNIDLTWFQFKEDVKFRPSGNVYRVREDRLRHFDGVEGYVNQLLNKAISVTNVLDLKVQENTQRYEYEEGERHTKEVNYFRRNSKLVKEAKEHLGFVCQACGFDFEKVYGDIGKNYIECHHLNPLSERDEDLTSTINDVCILCSNCHRMIHRIRPAMSIADFRKIIKSNLINIDDGWPLN
;
A
#
# COMPACT_ATOMS: atom_id res chain seq x y z
N MET A 1 -20.54 -1.12 -20.50
CA MET A 1 -19.71 -1.57 -19.38
C MET A 1 -18.76 -0.46 -18.98
N GLN A 2 -18.73 -0.10 -17.70
CA GLN A 2 -17.80 0.85 -17.11
C GLN A 2 -16.85 0.13 -16.15
N LEU A 3 -15.68 0.72 -15.92
CA LEU A 3 -14.70 0.22 -14.96
C LEU A 3 -14.66 1.12 -13.73
N PHE A 4 -14.77 0.51 -12.57
CA PHE A 4 -14.59 1.12 -11.27
C PHE A 4 -13.46 0.42 -10.53
N PHE A 5 -12.85 1.12 -9.58
CA PHE A 5 -12.03 0.46 -8.57
C PHE A 5 -12.43 0.94 -7.18
N HIS A 6 -12.17 0.07 -6.20
CA HIS A 6 -12.24 0.37 -4.79
C HIS A 6 -10.90 0.03 -4.13
N ASP A 7 -10.16 1.05 -3.67
CA ASP A 7 -9.07 0.88 -2.71
C ASP A 7 -9.66 0.67 -1.32
N VAL A 8 -9.56 -0.56 -0.82
CA VAL A 8 -10.17 -0.96 0.46
C VAL A 8 -9.18 -0.75 1.61
N GLY A 9 -7.88 -0.72 1.32
CA GLY A 9 -6.82 -0.72 2.31
C GLY A 9 -6.64 -2.08 3.01
N LEU A 10 -5.41 -2.34 3.48
CA LEU A 10 -5.01 -3.66 3.99
C LEU A 10 -5.87 -4.15 5.15
N LYS A 11 -6.24 -3.25 6.07
CA LYS A 11 -7.05 -3.62 7.24
C LYS A 11 -8.43 -4.12 6.82
N GLY A 12 -9.17 -3.34 6.04
CA GLY A 12 -10.51 -3.72 5.58
C GLY A 12 -10.48 -4.93 4.66
N ALA A 13 -9.47 -5.02 3.78
CA ALA A 13 -9.30 -6.17 2.93
C ALA A 13 -9.06 -7.47 3.72
N ASN A 14 -8.18 -7.45 4.73
CA ASN A 14 -7.91 -8.62 5.55
C ASN A 14 -9.12 -9.01 6.43
N GLU A 15 -9.90 -8.02 6.86
CA GLU A 15 -11.07 -8.24 7.70
C GLU A 15 -12.27 -8.79 6.92
N ASP A 16 -12.54 -8.27 5.72
CA ASP A 16 -13.84 -8.48 5.06
C ASP A 16 -13.78 -9.25 3.73
N PHE A 17 -12.63 -9.29 3.04
CA PHE A 17 -12.53 -10.08 1.79
C PHE A 17 -12.73 -11.58 2.04
N PRO A 18 -12.14 -12.20 3.09
CA PRO A 18 -12.38 -13.61 3.36
C PRO A 18 -13.83 -13.95 3.67
N LYS A 19 -14.65 -12.99 4.11
CA LYS A 19 -16.06 -13.22 4.45
C LYS A 19 -16.98 -13.23 3.23
N THR A 20 -16.63 -12.46 2.19
CA THR A 20 -17.61 -12.07 1.16
C THR A 20 -17.08 -12.02 -0.26
N VAL A 21 -15.80 -11.65 -0.44
CA VAL A 21 -15.14 -11.62 -1.76
C VAL A 21 -14.57 -13.00 -2.10
N PHE A 22 -14.02 -13.72 -1.13
CA PHE A 22 -13.39 -15.03 -1.36
C PHE A 22 -14.13 -16.19 -0.68
N ASP A 23 -15.35 -15.95 -0.23
CA ASP A 23 -16.23 -16.98 0.32
C ASP A 23 -17.61 -16.92 -0.35
N ASN A 24 -18.30 -18.06 -0.34
CA ASN A 24 -19.61 -18.21 -0.95
C ASN A 24 -20.71 -17.82 0.03
N ILE A 25 -21.56 -16.89 -0.39
CA ILE A 25 -22.73 -16.46 0.37
C ILE A 25 -23.97 -17.10 -0.28
N SER A 26 -24.83 -17.70 0.53
CA SER A 26 -26.10 -18.26 0.09
C SER A 26 -27.04 -17.16 -0.41
N ILE A 27 -27.72 -17.40 -1.53
CA ILE A 27 -28.77 -16.50 -2.02
C ILE A 27 -29.91 -16.42 -1.01
N ASP A 28 -30.25 -17.52 -0.34
CA ASP A 28 -31.31 -17.54 0.66
C ASP A 28 -30.99 -16.62 1.85
N ASP A 29 -29.74 -16.66 2.33
CA ASP A 29 -29.27 -15.77 3.41
C ASP A 29 -29.32 -14.29 2.97
N ILE A 30 -28.93 -14.01 1.72
CA ILE A 30 -28.99 -12.65 1.15
C ILE A 30 -30.44 -12.17 1.12
N VAL A 31 -31.36 -12.99 0.61
CA VAL A 31 -32.79 -12.66 0.50
C VAL A 31 -33.40 -12.49 1.89
N GLU A 32 -33.07 -13.35 2.85
CA GLU A 32 -33.56 -13.26 4.23
C GLU A 32 -33.23 -11.90 4.87
N HIS A 33 -32.02 -11.39 4.64
CA HIS A 33 -31.51 -10.15 5.23
C HIS A 33 -31.71 -8.90 4.34
N SER A 34 -32.37 -9.04 3.19
CA SER A 34 -32.69 -7.94 2.28
C SER A 34 -33.98 -7.20 2.63
N PRO A 35 -34.18 -5.94 2.17
CA PRO A 35 -35.43 -5.21 2.35
C PRO A 35 -36.64 -6.01 1.85
N ALA A 36 -37.73 -6.01 2.61
CA ALA A 36 -38.90 -6.87 2.37
C ALA A 36 -39.49 -6.69 0.97
N GLU A 37 -39.54 -5.45 0.51
CA GLU A 37 -40.04 -5.04 -0.79
C GLU A 37 -39.16 -5.47 -1.98
N LEU A 38 -37.90 -5.85 -1.73
CA LEU A 38 -36.95 -6.27 -2.77
C LEU A 38 -36.68 -7.78 -2.77
N LYS A 39 -37.20 -8.54 -1.79
CA LYS A 39 -36.84 -9.96 -1.61
C LYS A 39 -37.13 -10.82 -2.84
N ASP A 40 -38.31 -10.67 -3.42
CA ASP A 40 -38.71 -11.45 -4.61
C ASP A 40 -37.85 -11.11 -5.82
N GLU A 41 -37.60 -9.80 -6.06
CA GLU A 41 -36.77 -9.33 -7.16
C GLU A 41 -35.31 -9.80 -7.02
N ILE A 42 -34.76 -9.69 -5.80
CA ILE A 42 -33.40 -10.15 -5.48
C ILE A 42 -33.29 -11.66 -5.66
N SER A 43 -34.25 -12.43 -5.12
CA SER A 43 -34.27 -13.88 -5.25
C SER A 43 -34.30 -14.32 -6.71
N GLN A 44 -35.20 -13.74 -7.52
CA GLN A 44 -35.33 -14.06 -8.93
C GLN A 44 -34.05 -13.68 -9.72
N THR A 45 -33.53 -12.48 -9.50
CA THR A 45 -32.35 -11.97 -10.21
C THR A 45 -31.10 -12.78 -9.87
N LEU A 46 -30.83 -12.99 -8.57
CA LEU A 46 -29.64 -13.71 -8.14
C LEU A 46 -29.71 -15.19 -8.50
N SER A 47 -30.87 -15.83 -8.39
CA SER A 47 -31.00 -17.25 -8.77
C SER A 47 -30.79 -17.47 -10.27
N ALA A 48 -31.19 -16.50 -11.11
CA ALA A 48 -30.94 -16.54 -12.55
C ALA A 48 -29.44 -16.34 -12.88
N GLU A 49 -28.77 -15.38 -12.24
CA GLU A 49 -27.34 -15.10 -12.46
C GLU A 49 -26.41 -16.13 -11.79
N PHE A 50 -26.85 -16.75 -10.70
CA PHE A 50 -26.06 -17.69 -9.90
C PHE A 50 -26.82 -19.01 -9.65
N PRO A 51 -26.97 -19.88 -10.67
CA PRO A 51 -27.74 -21.12 -10.56
C PRO A 51 -27.26 -22.11 -9.49
N SER A 52 -26.04 -21.95 -8.98
CA SER A 52 -25.51 -22.78 -7.89
C SER A 52 -26.13 -22.47 -6.53
N GLY A 53 -26.90 -21.38 -6.40
CA GLY A 53 -27.43 -20.90 -5.11
C GLY A 53 -26.45 -20.08 -4.28
N PHE A 54 -25.26 -19.77 -4.82
CA PHE A 54 -24.18 -19.09 -4.11
C PHE A 54 -23.55 -18.00 -4.95
N CYS A 55 -23.19 -16.88 -4.34
CA CYS A 55 -22.44 -15.80 -4.99
C CYS A 55 -21.41 -15.17 -4.04
N ASN A 56 -20.65 -14.20 -4.54
CA ASN A 56 -19.81 -13.33 -3.74
C ASN A 56 -20.48 -11.96 -3.62
N ALA A 57 -20.14 -11.22 -2.59
CA ALA A 57 -20.67 -9.87 -2.37
C ALA A 57 -19.56 -8.91 -1.97
N TRP A 58 -19.79 -7.63 -2.26
CA TRP A 58 -18.98 -6.56 -1.72
C TRP A 58 -19.85 -5.32 -1.56
N GLY A 59 -19.42 -4.44 -0.67
CA GLY A 59 -20.17 -3.24 -0.37
C GLY A 59 -19.37 -1.96 -0.52
N VAL A 60 -20.09 -0.87 -0.73
CA VAL A 60 -19.52 0.46 -0.94
C VAL A 60 -19.95 1.38 0.20
N PRO A 61 -19.04 2.16 0.81
CA PRO A 61 -19.38 3.06 1.91
C PRO A 61 -20.25 4.23 1.44
N ASP A 62 -21.02 4.82 2.36
CA ASP A 62 -21.97 5.90 2.04
C ASP A 62 -21.29 7.14 1.41
N GLY A 63 -20.05 7.43 1.81
CA GLY A 63 -19.25 8.53 1.25
C GLY A 63 -18.99 8.43 -0.26
N ALA A 64 -19.20 7.26 -0.89
CA ALA A 64 -19.05 7.05 -2.32
C ALA A 64 -20.38 7.04 -3.09
N LYS A 65 -21.49 7.46 -2.47
CA LYS A 65 -22.83 7.57 -3.08
C LYS A 65 -22.82 8.29 -4.44
N SER A 66 -22.04 9.36 -4.58
CA SER A 66 -21.93 10.14 -5.82
C SER A 66 -21.29 9.37 -6.97
N ILE A 67 -20.47 8.35 -6.68
CA ILE A 67 -19.79 7.51 -7.67
C ILE A 67 -20.69 6.35 -8.08
N ILE A 68 -21.29 5.66 -7.11
CA ILE A 68 -22.15 4.49 -7.35
C ILE A 68 -23.49 4.83 -8.00
N LYS A 69 -23.90 6.10 -8.03
CA LYS A 69 -25.07 6.53 -8.83
C LYS A 69 -24.95 6.15 -10.31
N HIS A 70 -23.72 5.93 -10.79
CA HIS A 70 -23.42 5.51 -12.16
C HIS A 70 -23.10 4.02 -12.30
N LEU A 71 -23.02 3.27 -11.20
CA LEU A 71 -22.68 1.85 -11.21
C LEU A 71 -23.90 1.03 -11.63
N ASN A 72 -23.79 0.19 -12.65
CA ASN A 72 -24.87 -0.66 -13.18
C ASN A 72 -24.49 -2.15 -13.13
N THR A 73 -25.48 -3.00 -13.41
CA THR A 73 -25.21 -4.39 -13.77
C THR A 73 -24.34 -4.47 -15.03
N ASN A 74 -23.51 -5.50 -15.11
CA ASN A 74 -22.44 -5.71 -16.09
C ASN A 74 -21.28 -4.71 -16.06
N ASP A 75 -21.27 -3.73 -15.15
CA ASP A 75 -20.05 -2.96 -14.87
C ASP A 75 -19.05 -3.81 -14.08
N VAL A 76 -17.79 -3.39 -14.11
CA VAL A 76 -16.69 -4.08 -13.42
C VAL A 76 -16.19 -3.25 -12.26
N MET A 77 -16.08 -3.87 -11.09
CA MET A 77 -15.40 -3.31 -9.93
C MET A 77 -14.10 -4.07 -9.69
N LEU A 78 -12.97 -3.36 -9.64
CA LEU A 78 -11.69 -3.91 -9.17
C LEU A 78 -11.54 -3.63 -7.68
N LEU A 79 -11.43 -4.66 -6.86
CA LEU A 79 -11.18 -4.52 -5.42
C LEU A 79 -9.69 -4.62 -5.13
N ILE A 80 -9.09 -3.54 -4.63
CA ILE A 80 -7.64 -3.41 -4.45
C ILE A 80 -7.34 -3.42 -2.95
N LYS A 81 -6.55 -4.39 -2.51
CA LYS A 81 -6.19 -4.58 -1.09
C LYS A 81 -5.24 -3.52 -0.56
N THR A 82 -4.28 -3.08 -1.37
CA THR A 82 -3.22 -2.17 -0.94
C THR A 82 -2.75 -1.26 -2.06
N THR A 83 -2.50 -0.01 -1.70
CA THR A 83 -1.82 0.98 -2.55
C THR A 83 -0.31 1.07 -2.27
N GLY A 84 0.22 0.25 -1.36
CA GLY A 84 1.66 0.12 -1.07
C GLY A 84 2.21 -1.29 -1.30
N GLY A 85 3.37 -1.38 -1.97
CA GLY A 85 4.14 -2.62 -2.19
C GLY A 85 3.73 -3.46 -3.41
N LEU A 86 4.31 -4.67 -3.53
CA LEU A 86 3.99 -5.72 -4.52
C LEU A 86 2.68 -6.48 -4.20
N GLY A 87 1.84 -5.94 -3.32
CA GLY A 87 0.68 -6.64 -2.78
C GLY A 87 -0.28 -7.08 -3.89
N ASN A 88 -0.43 -8.40 -3.97
CA ASN A 88 -1.05 -9.09 -5.09
C ASN A 88 -2.42 -9.67 -4.72
N MET A 89 -3.22 -9.88 -5.77
CA MET A 89 -4.58 -10.43 -5.78
C MET A 89 -5.71 -9.42 -5.56
N PRO A 90 -5.91 -8.47 -6.49
CA PRO A 90 -7.20 -7.81 -6.64
C PRO A 90 -8.27 -8.80 -7.12
N ALA A 91 -9.49 -8.58 -6.66
CA ALA A 91 -10.66 -9.27 -7.19
C ALA A 91 -11.25 -8.45 -8.34
N LEU A 92 -11.44 -9.09 -9.48
CA LEU A 92 -12.23 -8.56 -10.58
C LEU A 92 -13.67 -9.03 -10.38
N CYS A 93 -14.58 -8.06 -10.25
CA CYS A 93 -15.97 -8.30 -9.90
C CYS A 93 -16.86 -7.80 -11.04
N HIS A 94 -17.36 -8.71 -11.89
CA HIS A 94 -18.45 -8.39 -12.81
C HIS A 94 -19.76 -8.33 -12.02
N ILE A 95 -20.35 -7.13 -11.94
CA ILE A 95 -21.54 -6.90 -11.15
C ILE A 95 -22.74 -7.55 -11.82
N LYS A 96 -23.38 -8.49 -11.13
CA LYS A 96 -24.57 -9.19 -11.61
C LYS A 96 -25.85 -8.73 -10.92
N GLY A 97 -25.76 -8.33 -9.66
CA GLY A 97 -26.86 -7.72 -8.92
C GLY A 97 -26.40 -6.46 -8.20
N PHE A 98 -27.17 -5.38 -8.30
CA PHE A 98 -26.93 -4.15 -7.55
C PHE A 98 -28.20 -3.33 -7.43
N TRP A 99 -28.67 -3.13 -6.19
CA TRP A 99 -29.82 -2.30 -5.88
C TRP A 99 -29.34 -1.03 -5.20
N ARG A 100 -29.73 0.13 -5.72
CA ARG A 100 -29.30 1.45 -5.23
C ARG A 100 -30.07 1.89 -3.98
N VAL A 101 -30.22 0.96 -3.05
CA VAL A 101 -30.96 1.10 -1.80
C VAL A 101 -30.02 0.74 -0.66
N HIS A 102 -30.16 1.40 0.49
CA HIS A 102 -29.41 1.04 1.69
C HIS A 102 -29.87 -0.34 2.19
N MET A 103 -28.91 -1.25 2.41
CA MET A 103 -29.14 -2.58 2.95
C MET A 103 -28.38 -2.79 4.27
N PRO A 104 -28.69 -2.04 5.35
CA PRO A 104 -27.92 -2.08 6.59
C PRO A 104 -28.06 -3.42 7.34
N VAL A 105 -29.19 -4.11 7.19
CA VAL A 105 -29.41 -5.45 7.79
C VAL A 105 -28.51 -6.48 7.14
N LEU A 106 -28.54 -6.55 5.80
CA LEU A 106 -27.62 -7.38 5.02
C LEU A 106 -26.16 -7.03 5.29
N SER A 107 -25.80 -5.74 5.35
CA SER A 107 -24.44 -5.30 5.69
C SER A 107 -23.98 -5.84 7.04
N LYS A 108 -24.84 -5.74 8.06
CA LYS A 108 -24.56 -6.28 9.40
C LYS A 108 -24.42 -7.80 9.40
N PHE A 109 -25.22 -8.51 8.63
CA PHE A 109 -25.09 -9.96 8.46
C PHE A 109 -23.74 -10.33 7.82
N LEU A 110 -23.37 -9.66 6.72
CA LEU A 110 -22.17 -9.97 5.95
C LEU A 110 -20.85 -9.62 6.67
N TRP A 111 -20.82 -8.49 7.37
CA TRP A 111 -19.56 -7.94 7.92
C TRP A 111 -19.57 -7.71 9.42
N GLY A 112 -20.67 -8.02 10.12
CA GLY A 112 -20.83 -7.73 11.56
C GLY A 112 -21.02 -6.24 11.88
N SER A 113 -21.12 -5.38 10.87
CA SER A 113 -21.27 -3.93 11.01
C SER A 113 -21.97 -3.35 9.77
N ASN A 114 -22.37 -2.08 9.80
CA ASN A 114 -23.16 -1.44 8.74
C ASN A 114 -22.35 -0.44 7.88
N HIS A 115 -21.02 -0.59 7.84
CA HIS A 115 -20.13 0.38 7.20
C HIS A 115 -20.23 0.36 5.65
N PHE A 116 -20.80 -0.70 5.08
CA PHE A 116 -21.10 -0.81 3.65
C PHE A 116 -22.60 -0.93 3.38
N PRO A 117 -23.33 0.19 3.24
CA PRO A 117 -24.78 0.17 3.04
C PRO A 117 -25.22 -0.20 1.62
N TYR A 118 -24.36 -0.05 0.61
CA TYR A 118 -24.70 -0.39 -0.78
C TYR A 118 -23.97 -1.68 -1.17
N VAL A 119 -24.71 -2.75 -1.49
CA VAL A 119 -24.14 -4.08 -1.72
C VAL A 119 -24.37 -4.52 -3.15
N PHE A 120 -23.33 -5.03 -3.79
CA PHE A 120 -23.38 -5.63 -5.11
C PHE A 120 -22.87 -7.08 -5.10
N PHE A 121 -23.36 -7.87 -6.04
CA PHE A 121 -23.15 -9.32 -6.11
C PHE A 121 -22.48 -9.72 -7.40
N PHE A 122 -21.56 -10.68 -7.33
CA PHE A 122 -20.71 -11.11 -8.43
C PHE A 122 -20.17 -12.53 -8.20
N LYS A 123 -19.40 -13.02 -9.17
CA LYS A 123 -18.46 -14.13 -8.96
C LYS A 123 -17.04 -13.59 -9.04
N THR A 124 -16.24 -13.91 -8.04
CA THR A 124 -14.88 -13.41 -7.95
C THR A 124 -14.00 -14.03 -9.01
N GLN A 125 -13.35 -13.17 -9.79
CA GLN A 125 -12.28 -13.57 -10.69
C GLN A 125 -10.96 -13.05 -10.14
N ASN A 126 -10.06 -13.98 -9.81
CA ASN A 126 -8.72 -13.64 -9.35
C ASN A 126 -7.90 -13.10 -10.53
N ILE A 127 -7.29 -11.94 -10.35
CA ILE A 127 -6.41 -11.34 -11.34
C ILE A 127 -5.06 -10.98 -10.70
N ASP A 128 -4.01 -10.97 -11.51
CA ASP A 128 -2.67 -10.53 -11.13
C ASP A 128 -2.44 -9.09 -11.60
N LEU A 129 -2.81 -8.13 -10.75
CA LEU A 129 -2.69 -6.71 -11.03
C LEU A 129 -2.20 -5.97 -9.78
N THR A 130 -1.05 -5.32 -9.88
CA THR A 130 -0.55 -4.46 -8.79
C THR A 130 -1.13 -3.05 -8.91
N TRP A 131 -1.15 -2.31 -7.80
CA TRP A 131 -1.52 -0.88 -7.83
C TRP A 131 -0.61 -0.05 -8.74
N PHE A 132 0.68 -0.40 -8.81
CA PHE A 132 1.62 0.26 -9.71
C PHE A 132 1.22 0.04 -11.17
N GLN A 133 1.00 -1.21 -11.58
CA GLN A 133 0.55 -1.55 -12.94
C GLN A 133 -0.76 -0.86 -13.28
N PHE A 134 -1.77 -0.92 -12.39
CA PHE A 134 -3.05 -0.26 -12.62
C PHE A 134 -2.90 1.25 -12.87
N LYS A 135 -2.05 1.95 -12.10
CA LYS A 135 -1.79 3.39 -12.31
C LYS A 135 -1.12 3.69 -13.65
N GLU A 136 -0.17 2.84 -14.07
CA GLU A 136 0.49 2.96 -15.36
C GLU A 136 -0.52 2.74 -16.50
N ASP A 137 -1.39 1.73 -16.36
CA ASP A 137 -2.44 1.39 -17.32
C ASP A 137 -3.42 2.55 -17.53
N VAL A 138 -3.91 3.16 -16.43
CA VAL A 138 -4.91 4.25 -16.50
C VAL A 138 -4.29 5.65 -16.64
N LYS A 139 -2.97 5.78 -16.52
CA LYS A 139 -2.20 7.03 -16.62
C LYS A 139 -2.78 8.15 -15.75
N PHE A 140 -3.10 7.83 -14.49
CA PHE A 140 -3.70 8.78 -13.53
C PHE A 140 -3.47 8.39 -12.08
N ARG A 141 -3.49 9.39 -11.19
CA ARG A 141 -3.59 9.19 -9.75
C ARG A 141 -5.02 9.50 -9.31
N PRO A 142 -5.89 8.49 -9.20
CA PRO A 142 -7.26 8.69 -8.76
C PRO A 142 -7.29 9.18 -7.30
N SER A 143 -8.19 10.11 -7.01
CA SER A 143 -8.43 10.64 -5.67
C SER A 143 -9.65 9.95 -5.04
N GLY A 144 -9.51 9.47 -3.81
CA GLY A 144 -10.57 8.78 -3.08
C GLY A 144 -10.52 7.26 -3.20
N ASN A 145 -11.25 6.59 -2.32
CA ASN A 145 -11.18 5.13 -2.17
C ASN A 145 -12.06 4.38 -3.18
N VAL A 146 -13.03 5.05 -3.80
CA VAL A 146 -13.90 4.48 -4.84
C VAL A 146 -13.92 5.43 -6.01
N TYR A 147 -13.67 4.92 -7.20
CA TYR A 147 -13.48 5.78 -8.37
C TYR A 147 -13.92 5.09 -9.65
N ARG A 148 -14.50 5.88 -10.56
CA ARG A 148 -14.86 5.45 -11.91
C ARG A 148 -13.74 5.82 -12.88
N VAL A 149 -13.15 4.81 -13.52
CA VAL A 149 -12.16 5.02 -14.57
C VAL A 149 -12.84 5.63 -15.79
N ARG A 150 -12.28 6.74 -16.29
CA ARG A 150 -12.81 7.38 -17.50
C ARG A 150 -12.46 6.54 -18.72
N GLU A 151 -13.42 6.35 -19.61
CA GLU A 151 -13.32 5.48 -20.77
C GLU A 151 -12.15 5.84 -21.70
N ASP A 152 -11.83 7.13 -21.85
CA ASP A 152 -10.72 7.61 -22.67
C ASP A 152 -9.35 7.05 -22.22
N ARG A 153 -9.21 6.68 -20.95
CA ARG A 153 -7.98 6.13 -20.37
C ARG A 153 -7.71 4.69 -20.77
N LEU A 154 -8.72 3.98 -21.27
CA LEU A 154 -8.65 2.56 -21.62
C LEU A 154 -8.71 2.32 -23.14
N ARG A 155 -8.72 3.37 -23.97
CA ARG A 155 -8.78 3.25 -25.43
C ARG A 155 -7.62 2.45 -26.03
N HIS A 156 -6.46 2.49 -25.40
CA HIS A 156 -5.28 1.73 -25.83
C HIS A 156 -5.38 0.23 -25.52
N PHE A 157 -6.40 -0.17 -24.78
CA PHE A 157 -6.81 -1.56 -24.52
C PHE A 157 -8.11 -1.92 -25.24
N ASP A 158 -8.49 -1.23 -26.32
CA ASP A 158 -9.79 -1.40 -26.98
C ASP A 158 -11.00 -1.19 -26.02
N GLY A 159 -10.83 -0.29 -25.05
CA GLY A 159 -11.86 0.07 -24.07
C GLY A 159 -11.82 -0.78 -22.80
N VAL A 160 -12.92 -0.78 -22.05
CA VAL A 160 -13.02 -1.51 -20.78
C VAL A 160 -12.93 -3.02 -21.00
N GLU A 161 -13.55 -3.52 -22.07
CA GLU A 161 -13.62 -4.95 -22.37
C GLU A 161 -12.26 -5.55 -22.71
N GLY A 162 -11.49 -4.91 -23.59
CA GLY A 162 -10.14 -5.39 -23.89
C GLY A 162 -9.19 -5.30 -22.70
N TYR A 163 -9.33 -4.28 -21.83
CA TYR A 163 -8.57 -4.23 -20.58
C TYR A 163 -8.90 -5.39 -19.64
N VAL A 164 -10.19 -5.66 -19.42
CA VAL A 164 -10.65 -6.80 -18.60
C VAL A 164 -10.14 -8.13 -19.16
N ASN A 165 -10.24 -8.33 -20.48
CA ASN A 165 -9.73 -9.53 -21.14
C ASN A 165 -8.22 -9.69 -20.96
N GLN A 166 -7.44 -8.62 -21.04
CA GLN A 166 -6.01 -8.65 -20.77
C GLN A 166 -5.70 -9.08 -19.33
N LEU A 167 -6.44 -8.55 -18.34
CA LEU A 167 -6.25 -8.92 -16.93
C LEU A 167 -6.55 -10.40 -16.68
N LEU A 168 -7.63 -10.92 -17.27
CA LEU A 168 -8.01 -12.32 -17.14
C LEU A 168 -7.02 -13.26 -17.85
N ASN A 169 -6.55 -12.90 -19.04
CA ASN A 169 -5.59 -13.71 -19.80
C ASN A 169 -4.22 -13.79 -19.11
N LYS A 170 -3.76 -12.69 -18.50
CA LYS A 170 -2.51 -12.69 -17.72
C LYS A 170 -2.57 -13.67 -16.54
N ALA A 171 -3.71 -13.78 -15.87
CA ALA A 171 -3.91 -14.75 -14.79
C ALA A 171 -3.84 -16.21 -15.28
N ILE A 172 -4.37 -16.50 -16.48
CA ILE A 172 -4.34 -17.84 -17.09
C ILE A 172 -2.92 -18.24 -17.50
N SER A 173 -2.15 -17.33 -18.09
CA SER A 173 -0.75 -17.60 -18.48
C SER A 173 0.14 -17.93 -17.27
N VAL A 174 -0.02 -17.26 -16.13
CA VAL A 174 0.76 -17.57 -14.90
C VAL A 174 0.41 -18.96 -14.37
N THR A 175 -0.87 -19.36 -14.42
CA THR A 175 -1.33 -20.68 -13.96
C THR A 175 -0.78 -21.82 -14.84
N ASN A 176 -0.66 -21.61 -16.15
CA ASN A 176 -0.11 -22.61 -17.08
C ASN A 176 1.42 -22.70 -17.09
N VAL A 177 2.13 -21.66 -16.65
CA VAL A 177 3.62 -21.64 -16.62
C VAL A 177 4.18 -22.47 -15.46
N LEU A 178 3.39 -22.75 -14.41
CA LEU A 178 3.81 -23.59 -13.28
C LEU A 178 4.06 -25.07 -13.64
N ASP A 179 3.69 -25.52 -14.85
CA ASP A 179 3.82 -26.93 -15.29
C ASP A 179 4.89 -27.18 -16.37
N LEU A 180 5.75 -26.21 -16.67
CA LEU A 180 6.84 -26.41 -17.64
C LEU A 180 8.22 -26.25 -16.99
N LYS A 181 8.98 -27.35 -16.94
CA LYS A 181 10.42 -27.36 -16.65
C LYS A 181 11.13 -26.45 -17.66
N VAL A 182 11.58 -25.28 -17.21
CA VAL A 182 12.35 -24.35 -18.03
C VAL A 182 13.82 -24.79 -18.03
N GLN A 183 14.35 -25.06 -19.22
CA GLN A 183 15.80 -25.00 -19.48
C GLN A 183 16.18 -23.52 -19.69
N GLU A 184 17.09 -23.02 -18.87
CA GLU A 184 17.63 -21.66 -18.93
C GLU A 184 18.44 -21.44 -20.22
N ASN A 185 18.26 -20.28 -20.87
CA ASN A 185 19.41 -19.47 -21.30
C ASN A 185 19.04 -18.03 -21.70
N THR A 186 19.20 -17.07 -20.79
CA THR A 186 19.74 -15.72 -21.08
C THR A 186 20.01 -15.01 -19.75
N GLN A 187 21.28 -14.85 -19.37
CA GLN A 187 21.68 -14.12 -18.17
C GLN A 187 21.39 -12.62 -18.31
N ARG A 188 20.26 -12.19 -17.75
CA ARG A 188 20.15 -10.86 -17.12
C ARG A 188 20.44 -11.07 -15.64
N TYR A 189 21.46 -10.39 -15.11
CA TYR A 189 21.62 -10.31 -13.66
C TYR A 189 20.59 -9.32 -13.14
N GLU A 190 19.39 -9.82 -12.84
CA GLU A 190 18.45 -9.15 -11.94
C GLU A 190 18.87 -9.51 -10.52
N TYR A 191 19.20 -8.50 -9.71
CA TYR A 191 19.53 -8.67 -8.30
C TYR A 191 18.27 -8.42 -7.47
N GLU A 192 17.91 -9.36 -6.58
CA GLU A 192 16.85 -9.15 -5.59
C GLU A 192 17.21 -7.97 -4.66
N GLU A 193 16.52 -6.83 -4.78
CA GLU A 193 16.53 -5.81 -3.73
C GLU A 193 15.51 -6.19 -2.63
N GLY A 194 15.96 -7.06 -1.71
CA GLY A 194 15.55 -7.07 -0.30
C GLY A 194 14.14 -7.57 0.04
N GLU A 195 14.08 -8.74 0.66
CA GLU A 195 12.96 -9.18 1.48
C GLU A 195 12.74 -8.22 2.67
N ARG A 196 11.50 -7.75 2.87
CA ARG A 196 11.15 -6.86 3.98
C ARG A 196 10.87 -7.68 5.24
N HIS A 197 11.91 -8.00 6.02
CA HIS A 197 11.73 -8.60 7.33
C HIS A 197 11.03 -7.61 8.29
N THR A 198 9.92 -8.04 8.88
CA THR A 198 9.29 -7.37 10.01
C THR A 198 10.14 -7.67 11.24
N LYS A 199 10.89 -6.68 11.72
CA LYS A 199 11.49 -6.73 13.07
C LYS A 199 10.56 -5.96 13.99
N GLU A 200 10.10 -6.58 15.08
CA GLU A 200 9.42 -5.83 16.15
C GLU A 200 10.38 -4.75 16.67
N VAL A 201 10.08 -3.50 16.38
CA VAL A 201 10.83 -2.36 16.92
C VAL A 201 10.07 -1.89 18.15
N ASN A 202 10.59 -2.19 19.33
CA ASN A 202 10.21 -1.49 20.56
C ASN A 202 10.49 0.01 20.35
N TYR A 203 9.44 0.78 20.05
CA TYR A 203 9.55 2.22 19.83
C TYR A 203 9.62 2.92 21.19
N PHE A 204 10.83 3.13 21.71
CA PHE A 204 11.04 4.14 22.74
C PHE A 204 10.75 5.51 22.13
N ARG A 205 9.70 6.19 22.63
CA ARG A 205 9.30 7.52 22.19
C ARG A 205 10.44 8.50 22.51
N ARG A 206 11.30 8.80 21.54
CA ARG A 206 12.41 9.77 21.68
C ARG A 206 11.84 11.13 22.10
N ASN A 207 12.41 11.74 23.14
CA ASN A 207 11.93 13.02 23.66
C ASN A 207 12.23 14.13 22.65
N SER A 208 11.18 14.67 22.02
CA SER A 208 11.29 15.72 21.00
C SER A 208 11.93 17.00 21.53
N LYS A 209 11.83 17.26 22.85
CA LYS A 209 12.47 18.39 23.51
C LYS A 209 13.99 18.24 23.52
N LEU A 210 14.52 17.06 23.86
CA LEU A 210 15.96 16.78 23.83
C LEU A 210 16.53 16.93 22.41
N VAL A 211 15.83 16.41 21.41
CA VAL A 211 16.28 16.52 20.00
C VAL A 211 16.35 17.97 19.55
N LYS A 212 15.34 18.78 19.93
CA LYS A 212 15.31 20.21 19.59
C LYS A 212 16.43 20.96 20.30
N GLU A 213 16.56 20.80 21.61
CA GLU A 213 17.60 21.46 22.41
C GLU A 213 19.00 21.05 21.98
N ALA A 214 19.23 19.78 21.65
CA ALA A 214 20.51 19.30 21.16
C ALA A 214 20.89 19.93 19.81
N LYS A 215 19.94 20.12 18.89
CA LYS A 215 20.19 20.80 17.61
C LYS A 215 20.48 22.28 17.81
N GLU A 216 19.75 22.94 18.70
CA GLU A 216 19.96 24.34 19.03
C GLU A 216 21.32 24.56 19.72
N HIS A 217 21.74 23.62 20.57
CA HIS A 217 23.01 23.71 21.33
C HIS A 217 24.24 23.26 20.54
N LEU A 218 24.14 22.19 19.74
CA LEU A 218 25.25 21.58 19.00
C LEU A 218 25.33 22.07 17.55
N GLY A 219 24.32 22.79 17.08
CA GLY A 219 24.25 23.35 15.73
C GLY A 219 23.76 22.38 14.66
N PHE A 220 23.88 22.79 13.40
CA PHE A 220 23.36 22.08 12.22
C PHE A 220 24.44 21.58 11.26
N VAL A 221 25.68 21.54 11.73
CA VAL A 221 26.83 21.02 10.97
C VAL A 221 27.16 19.62 11.47
N CYS A 222 27.33 18.67 10.55
CA CYS A 222 27.65 17.30 10.89
C CYS A 222 28.96 17.21 11.69
N GLN A 223 28.89 16.67 12.91
CA GLN A 223 30.07 16.56 13.79
C GLN A 223 31.07 15.48 13.33
N ALA A 224 30.68 14.62 12.38
CA ALA A 224 31.58 13.64 11.77
C ALA A 224 32.33 14.21 10.56
N CYS A 225 31.61 14.61 9.51
CA CYS A 225 32.19 15.00 8.22
C CYS A 225 32.16 16.50 7.92
N GLY A 226 31.54 17.32 8.76
CA GLY A 226 31.44 18.78 8.54
C GLY A 226 30.40 19.21 7.50
N PHE A 227 29.61 18.28 6.95
CA PHE A 227 28.55 18.60 6.00
C PHE A 227 27.48 19.51 6.61
N ASP A 228 27.08 20.53 5.86
CA ASP A 228 26.11 21.56 6.24
C ASP A 228 25.03 21.63 5.16
N PHE A 229 23.80 21.26 5.53
CA PHE A 229 22.69 21.20 4.58
C PHE A 229 22.27 22.58 4.09
N GLU A 230 22.32 23.61 4.93
CA GLU A 230 21.93 24.96 4.53
C GLU A 230 22.96 25.54 3.56
N LYS A 231 24.25 25.29 3.79
CA LYS A 231 25.29 25.72 2.83
C LYS A 231 25.20 25.04 1.47
N VAL A 232 24.86 23.75 1.44
CA VAL A 232 24.82 22.97 0.19
C VAL A 232 23.49 23.11 -0.55
N TYR A 233 22.38 23.17 0.18
CA TYR A 233 21.03 23.13 -0.40
C TYR A 233 20.22 24.42 -0.21
N GLY A 234 20.80 25.45 0.42
CA GLY A 234 20.09 26.69 0.70
C GLY A 234 18.93 26.49 1.68
N ASP A 235 17.85 27.26 1.51
CA ASP A 235 16.75 27.35 2.47
C ASP A 235 16.09 25.99 2.79
N ILE A 236 16.05 25.04 1.85
CA ILE A 236 15.47 23.72 2.09
C ILE A 236 16.32 22.86 3.04
N GLY A 237 17.61 23.18 3.19
CA GLY A 237 18.53 22.55 4.12
C GLY A 237 18.57 23.21 5.50
N LYS A 238 17.88 24.35 5.66
CA LYS A 238 17.88 25.12 6.90
C LYS A 238 17.35 24.30 8.06
N ASN A 239 18.08 24.34 9.18
CA ASN A 239 17.78 23.57 10.40
C ASN A 239 17.66 22.05 10.20
N TYR A 240 18.14 21.51 9.07
CA TYR A 240 18.05 20.09 8.76
C TYR A 240 19.33 19.36 9.17
N ILE A 241 19.21 18.49 10.17
CA ILE A 241 20.27 17.62 10.64
C ILE A 241 19.66 16.50 11.51
N GLU A 242 20.35 15.38 11.68
CA GLU A 242 19.85 14.22 12.43
C GLU A 242 20.55 14.12 13.80
N CYS A 243 19.77 13.81 14.85
CA CYS A 243 20.29 13.61 16.21
C CYS A 243 20.47 12.11 16.49
N HIS A 244 21.68 11.74 16.88
CA HIS A 244 22.12 10.38 17.13
C HIS A 244 22.52 10.20 18.61
N HIS A 245 22.00 9.18 19.28
CA HIS A 245 22.38 8.87 20.67
C HIS A 245 23.68 8.08 20.67
N LEU A 246 24.66 8.53 21.44
CA LEU A 246 25.98 7.88 21.54
C LEU A 246 25.88 6.48 22.17
N ASN A 247 24.93 6.29 23.09
CA ASN A 247 24.60 4.99 23.69
C ASN A 247 23.13 4.64 23.38
N PRO A 248 22.85 3.54 22.65
CA PRO A 248 21.48 3.13 22.33
C PRO A 248 20.64 2.85 23.58
N LEU A 249 19.45 3.44 23.67
CA LEU A 249 18.50 3.24 24.79
C LEU A 249 18.05 1.77 24.97
N SER A 250 18.24 0.93 23.95
CA SER A 250 17.90 -0.50 24.00
C SER A 250 18.83 -1.36 24.86
N GLU A 251 19.88 -0.77 25.43
CA GLU A 251 20.91 -1.44 26.23
C GLU A 251 20.97 -0.92 27.68
N ARG A 252 19.99 -0.12 28.12
CA ARG A 252 19.93 0.43 29.50
C ARG A 252 18.84 -0.28 30.29
N ASP A 253 19.22 -0.95 31.38
CA ASP A 253 18.27 -1.73 32.17
C ASP A 253 17.34 -0.86 33.03
N GLU A 254 17.75 0.31 33.57
CA GLU A 254 16.88 0.99 34.57
C GLU A 254 16.83 2.54 34.57
N ASP A 255 17.60 3.27 33.73
CA ASP A 255 17.53 4.75 33.71
C ASP A 255 17.32 5.34 32.30
N LEU A 256 16.10 5.82 32.06
CA LEU A 256 15.60 6.38 30.79
C LEU A 256 15.92 7.88 30.58
N THR A 257 16.85 8.45 31.34
CA THR A 257 17.24 9.86 31.20
C THR A 257 18.42 10.02 30.24
N SER A 258 18.32 10.99 29.34
CA SER A 258 19.38 11.35 28.38
C SER A 258 19.57 12.85 28.40
N THR A 259 20.82 13.29 28.38
CA THR A 259 21.23 14.69 28.34
C THR A 259 21.74 15.06 26.96
N ILE A 260 21.99 16.35 26.71
CA ILE A 260 22.59 16.81 25.45
C ILE A 260 23.97 16.16 25.21
N ASN A 261 24.70 15.81 26.28
CA ASN A 261 26.00 15.14 26.18
C ASN A 261 25.90 13.68 25.73
N ASP A 262 24.71 13.06 25.82
CA ASP A 262 24.46 11.69 25.38
C ASP A 262 24.14 11.60 23.88
N VAL A 263 24.08 12.73 23.19
CA VAL A 263 23.70 12.80 21.78
C VAL A 263 24.71 13.61 20.98
N CYS A 264 24.76 13.32 19.68
CA CYS A 264 25.55 14.06 18.70
C CYS A 264 24.71 14.34 17.46
N ILE A 265 25.20 15.25 16.63
CA ILE A 265 24.49 15.73 15.45
C ILE A 265 25.23 15.28 14.18
N LEU A 266 24.52 14.59 13.29
CA LEU A 266 25.05 13.95 12.08
C LEU A 266 24.20 14.27 10.84
N CYS A 267 24.84 14.28 9.66
CA CYS A 267 24.11 14.27 8.40
C CYS A 267 23.49 12.91 8.12
N SER A 268 22.45 12.87 7.27
CA SER A 268 21.73 11.64 6.91
C SER A 268 22.65 10.51 6.44
N ASN A 269 23.71 10.85 5.70
CA ASN A 269 24.68 9.85 5.25
C ASN A 269 25.51 9.28 6.40
N CYS A 270 26.12 10.14 7.22
CA CYS A 270 26.93 9.71 8.36
C CYS A 270 26.08 8.95 9.39
N HIS A 271 24.86 9.41 9.66
CA HIS A 271 23.96 8.74 10.60
C HIS A 271 23.55 7.36 10.10
N ARG A 272 23.30 7.18 8.80
CA ARG A 272 23.09 5.83 8.24
C ARG A 272 24.34 4.96 8.30
N MET A 273 25.51 5.52 7.97
CA MET A 273 26.75 4.74 7.90
C MET A 273 27.23 4.26 9.28
N ILE A 274 27.11 5.08 10.32
CA ILE A 274 27.52 4.68 11.68
C ILE A 274 26.69 3.51 12.22
N HIS A 275 25.46 3.35 11.74
CA HIS A 275 24.55 2.26 12.10
C HIS A 275 24.69 0.99 11.24
N ARG A 276 25.58 0.98 10.23
CA ARG A 276 25.91 -0.25 9.50
C ARG A 276 26.70 -1.25 10.35
N ILE A 277 27.28 -0.79 11.46
CA ILE A 277 27.95 -1.61 12.46
C ILE A 277 27.07 -1.58 13.72
N ARG A 278 26.91 -2.74 14.38
CA ARG A 278 26.14 -2.87 15.64
C ARG A 278 27.02 -3.54 16.71
N PRO A 279 27.16 -2.94 17.90
CA PRO A 279 26.69 -1.60 18.28
C PRO A 279 27.33 -0.49 17.43
N ALA A 280 26.69 0.68 17.39
CA ALA A 280 27.15 1.80 16.56
C ALA A 280 28.57 2.22 16.96
N MET A 281 29.41 2.52 15.98
CA MET A 281 30.79 2.94 16.23
C MET A 281 30.85 4.30 16.93
N SER A 282 31.91 4.53 17.72
CA SER A 282 32.16 5.85 18.31
C SER A 282 32.37 6.91 17.22
N ILE A 283 31.90 8.14 17.46
CA ILE A 283 32.11 9.26 16.54
C ILE A 283 33.60 9.50 16.31
N ALA A 284 34.44 9.34 17.34
CA ALA A 284 35.87 9.54 17.22
C ALA A 284 36.52 8.58 16.22
N ASP A 285 36.15 7.29 16.27
CA ASP A 285 36.68 6.29 15.35
C ASP A 285 36.07 6.42 13.95
N PHE A 286 34.78 6.74 13.88
CA PHE A 286 34.11 6.99 12.60
C PHE A 286 34.75 8.18 11.85
N ARG A 287 35.17 9.22 12.57
CA ARG A 287 35.91 10.35 12.00
C ARG A 287 37.28 9.96 11.47
N LYS A 288 37.97 9.00 12.10
CA LYS A 288 39.26 8.50 11.59
C LYS A 288 39.08 7.81 10.23
N ILE A 289 38.03 7.00 10.07
CA ILE A 289 37.69 6.33 8.81
C ILE A 289 37.38 7.36 7.71
N ILE A 290 36.56 8.36 8.05
CA ILE A 290 36.23 9.41 7.09
C ILE A 290 37.49 10.16 6.67
N LYS A 291 38.35 10.56 7.61
CA LYS A 291 39.59 11.29 7.31
C LYS A 291 40.60 10.45 6.53
N SER A 292 40.74 9.16 6.81
CA SER A 292 41.69 8.30 6.07
C SER A 292 41.28 8.11 4.61
N ASN A 293 39.98 8.17 4.32
CA ASN A 293 39.44 7.89 2.99
C ASN A 293 39.10 9.16 2.18
N LEU A 294 38.87 10.30 2.83
CA LEU A 294 38.67 11.59 2.16
C LEU A 294 39.96 12.18 1.56
N ILE A 295 41.15 11.73 1.98
CA ILE A 295 42.44 12.14 1.38
C ILE A 295 42.56 11.65 -0.08
N ASN A 296 41.70 10.73 -0.53
CA ASN A 296 41.73 10.15 -1.87
C ASN A 296 40.55 10.58 -2.77
N ILE A 297 39.78 11.62 -2.40
CA ILE A 297 38.71 12.18 -3.23
C ILE A 297 39.11 13.61 -3.64
N ASP A 298 40.25 13.73 -4.31
CA ASP A 298 40.49 14.87 -5.19
C ASP A 298 40.29 14.38 -6.62
N ASP A 299 39.34 15.00 -7.31
CA ASP A 299 39.16 15.12 -8.77
C ASP A 299 37.73 14.79 -9.22
N GLY A 300 36.93 15.85 -9.39
CA GLY A 300 35.93 15.87 -10.47
C GLY A 300 34.46 16.06 -10.13
N TRP A 301 34.08 16.77 -9.06
CA TRP A 301 32.74 17.37 -9.03
C TRP A 301 32.85 18.80 -9.56
N PRO A 302 32.21 19.17 -10.70
CA PRO A 302 32.28 20.53 -11.19
C PRO A 302 31.42 21.40 -10.28
N LEU A 303 32.05 22.06 -9.32
CA LEU A 303 31.57 23.32 -8.78
C LEU A 303 32.47 24.40 -9.33
N ASN A 304 32.11 24.88 -10.52
CA ASN A 304 32.10 26.29 -10.93
C ASN A 304 31.31 26.40 -12.23
#